data_AF-A0AAC8QH94-F1
#
_entry.id   AF-A0AAC8QH94-F1
#
_cell.length_a   1.000
_cell.length_b   1.000
_cell.length_c   1.000
_cell.angle_alpha   90.00
_cell.angle_beta   90.00
_cell.angle_gamma   90.00
#
_symmetry.space_group_name_H-M   'P 1'
#
loop_
_entity.id
_entity.type
_entity.pdbx_description
1 polymer ?
#
loop_
_entity_poly.entity_id
_entity_poly.type
_entity_poly.pdbx_seq_one_letter_code
_entity_poly.pdbx_strand_id
1 'polypeptide(L)'
;MNIIYEDREMEGERLELAGKEEIYFLGPNLTLRRCTLVLRVPARWLHILPTRFIDCSIQVKQELKNHDWSRAFLKGCRFTGRLTGCDFGHRLPHWPGRENGGIEDCDFSEAQLQGCRFHGCDMRTLRLPSWPCFTLLDPIGKSQELNSLKWPGRSHIIVVGLDTEPPSTVAVTYHAPTVAKRYGTTPEELKAVIEKLDFVVY
;
A
#
# COMPACT_ATOMS: atom_id res chain seq x y z
N MET A 1 -1.16 -4.43 -26.64
CA MET A 1 -1.71 -3.12 -27.06
C MET A 1 -1.56 -2.15 -25.90
N ASN A 2 -1.32 -0.86 -26.14
CA ASN A 2 -1.20 0.12 -25.05
C ASN A 2 -2.47 0.97 -24.97
N ILE A 3 -3.01 1.14 -23.77
CA ILE A 3 -4.10 2.06 -23.48
C ILE A 3 -3.54 3.16 -22.57
N ILE A 4 -3.59 4.40 -23.03
CA ILE A 4 -2.95 5.53 -22.38
C ILE A 4 -4.02 6.56 -21.99
N TYR A 5 -3.99 7.00 -20.73
CA TYR A 5 -4.79 8.08 -20.20
C TYR A 5 -3.82 9.17 -19.71
N GLU A 6 -3.67 10.27 -20.45
CA GLU A 6 -2.72 11.34 -20.13
C GLU A 6 -3.28 12.72 -20.47
N ASP A 7 -2.66 13.77 -19.90
CA ASP A 7 -2.91 15.19 -20.20
C ASP A 7 -4.39 15.62 -20.14
N ARG A 8 -5.12 15.15 -19.14
CA ARG A 8 -6.52 15.50 -18.94
C ARG A 8 -7.00 15.38 -17.50
N GLU A 9 -8.15 15.96 -17.25
CA GLU A 9 -8.93 15.77 -16.03
C GLU A 9 -10.18 14.94 -16.33
N MET A 10 -10.47 13.98 -15.47
CA MET A 10 -11.64 13.11 -15.54
C MET A 10 -12.40 13.22 -14.22
N GLU A 11 -13.72 13.32 -14.28
CA GLU A 11 -14.55 13.53 -13.10
C GLU A 11 -15.76 12.59 -13.08
N GLY A 12 -15.97 11.90 -11.95
CA GLY A 12 -17.14 11.04 -11.74
C GLY A 12 -17.20 9.79 -12.63
N GLU A 13 -16.12 9.53 -13.39
CA GLU A 13 -16.08 8.45 -14.35
C GLU A 13 -15.74 7.10 -13.72
N ARG A 14 -16.14 6.02 -14.39
CA ARG A 14 -15.76 4.65 -14.04
C ARG A 14 -14.78 4.12 -15.09
N LEU A 15 -13.55 3.87 -14.68
CA LEU A 15 -12.49 3.28 -15.50
C LEU A 15 -12.28 1.83 -15.07
N GLU A 16 -12.54 0.88 -15.97
CA GLU A 16 -12.33 -0.55 -15.71
C GLU A 16 -11.15 -1.07 -16.54
N LEU A 17 -10.05 -1.40 -15.85
CA LEU A 17 -8.84 -1.93 -16.45
C LEU A 17 -8.90 -3.46 -16.35
N ALA A 18 -9.36 -4.11 -17.42
CA ALA A 18 -9.65 -5.55 -17.44
C ALA A 18 -9.04 -6.30 -18.64
N GLY A 19 -8.34 -5.57 -19.50
CA GLY A 19 -7.67 -6.10 -20.66
C GLY A 19 -6.67 -7.19 -20.32
N LYS A 20 -6.67 -8.29 -21.08
CA LYS A 20 -5.74 -9.41 -20.89
C LYS A 20 -4.45 -9.25 -21.67
N GLU A 21 -4.45 -8.36 -22.67
CA GLU A 21 -3.34 -8.10 -23.59
C GLU A 21 -3.00 -6.59 -23.68
N GLU A 22 -3.61 -5.80 -22.80
CA GLU A 22 -3.50 -4.35 -22.75
C GLU A 22 -2.62 -3.89 -21.59
N ILE A 23 -1.63 -3.08 -21.90
CA ILE A 23 -0.82 -2.37 -20.92
C ILE A 23 -1.45 -0.99 -20.71
N TYR A 24 -1.80 -0.69 -19.47
CA TYR A 24 -2.46 0.54 -19.08
C TYR A 24 -1.46 1.54 -18.53
N PHE A 25 -1.45 2.74 -19.09
CA PHE A 25 -0.69 3.88 -18.61
C PHE A 25 -1.67 4.92 -18.09
N LEU A 26 -1.57 5.26 -16.81
CA LEU A 26 -2.28 6.38 -16.19
C LEU A 26 -1.26 7.49 -15.92
N GLY A 27 -1.48 8.63 -16.55
CA GLY A 27 -0.52 9.74 -16.64
C GLY A 27 0.38 9.64 -17.87
N PRO A 28 1.28 10.64 -18.05
CA PRO A 28 1.50 11.78 -17.16
C PRO A 28 0.36 12.81 -17.18
N ASN A 29 0.39 13.73 -16.20
CA ASN A 29 -0.54 14.88 -16.09
C ASN A 29 -2.03 14.50 -16.09
N LEU A 30 -2.36 13.31 -15.58
CA LEU A 30 -3.73 12.86 -15.44
C LEU A 30 -4.26 13.24 -14.05
N THR A 31 -5.45 13.84 -13.98
CA THR A 31 -6.18 14.03 -12.73
C THR A 31 -7.50 13.28 -12.79
N LEU A 32 -7.75 12.41 -11.83
CA LEU A 32 -9.03 11.74 -11.65
C LEU A 32 -9.67 12.27 -10.35
N ARG A 33 -10.89 12.77 -10.46
CA ARG A 33 -11.68 13.26 -9.32
C ARG A 33 -12.97 12.49 -9.17
N ARG A 34 -13.25 11.97 -7.97
CA ARG A 34 -14.48 11.22 -7.69
C ARG A 34 -14.71 10.06 -8.66
N CYS A 35 -13.64 9.56 -9.27
CA CYS A 35 -13.72 8.47 -10.23
C CYS A 35 -13.68 7.12 -9.52
N THR A 36 -14.19 6.09 -10.19
CA THR A 36 -14.02 4.70 -9.79
C THR A 36 -13.01 4.01 -10.71
N LEU A 37 -11.86 3.62 -10.18
CA LEU A 37 -10.86 2.82 -10.88
C LEU A 37 -11.01 1.36 -10.48
N VAL A 38 -11.32 0.47 -11.43
CA VAL A 38 -11.44 -0.97 -11.19
C VAL A 38 -10.26 -1.70 -11.81
N LEU A 39 -9.42 -2.28 -10.97
CA LEU A 39 -8.19 -2.98 -11.36
C LEU A 39 -8.46 -4.49 -11.42
N ARG A 40 -8.51 -5.03 -12.64
CA ARG A 40 -8.60 -6.47 -12.95
C ARG A 40 -7.39 -6.96 -13.73
N VAL A 41 -6.29 -6.22 -13.66
CA VAL A 41 -5.02 -6.57 -14.31
C VAL A 41 -3.91 -6.76 -13.27
N PRO A 42 -2.88 -7.57 -13.55
CA PRO A 42 -1.70 -7.66 -12.70
C PRO A 42 -0.91 -6.36 -12.73
N ALA A 43 -0.13 -6.09 -11.66
CA ALA A 43 0.69 -4.89 -11.55
C ALA A 43 1.64 -4.63 -12.72
N ARG A 44 2.16 -5.68 -13.38
CA ARG A 44 3.05 -5.54 -14.55
C ARG A 44 2.38 -4.95 -15.79
N TRP A 45 1.05 -4.86 -15.81
CA TRP A 45 0.25 -4.28 -16.91
C TRP A 45 -0.32 -2.91 -16.53
N LEU A 46 0.00 -2.40 -15.34
CA LEU A 46 -0.43 -1.11 -14.85
C LEU A 46 0.80 -0.25 -14.61
N HIS A 47 0.88 0.87 -15.32
CA HIS A 47 1.91 1.88 -15.11
C HIS A 47 1.26 3.17 -14.65
N ILE A 48 1.62 3.58 -13.43
CA ILE A 48 1.26 4.87 -12.89
C ILE A 48 2.44 5.82 -13.15
N LEU A 49 2.21 6.78 -14.02
CA LEU A 49 3.04 7.96 -14.23
C LEU A 49 2.49 9.09 -13.33
N PRO A 50 3.13 10.28 -13.25
CA PRO A 50 2.64 11.39 -12.45
C PRO A 50 1.14 11.64 -12.64
N THR A 51 0.34 11.24 -11.63
CA THR A 51 -1.14 11.19 -11.70
C THR A 51 -1.72 11.59 -10.35
N ARG A 52 -2.82 12.34 -10.37
CA ARG A 52 -3.54 12.75 -9.17
C ARG A 52 -4.85 11.98 -9.08
N PHE A 53 -5.07 11.27 -7.99
CA PHE A 53 -6.34 10.66 -7.64
C PHE A 53 -6.90 11.42 -6.44
N ILE A 54 -8.09 11.99 -6.59
CA ILE A 54 -8.72 12.82 -5.57
C ILE A 54 -10.15 12.31 -5.34
N ASP A 55 -10.43 11.88 -4.12
CA ASP A 55 -11.73 11.34 -3.71
C ASP A 55 -12.19 10.13 -4.56
N CYS A 56 -11.24 9.33 -5.05
CA CYS A 56 -11.51 8.21 -5.95
C CYS A 56 -11.81 6.90 -5.18
N SER A 57 -12.59 6.01 -5.79
CA SER A 57 -12.72 4.61 -5.37
C SER A 57 -11.79 3.73 -6.21
N ILE A 58 -10.80 3.11 -5.58
CA ILE A 58 -9.84 2.20 -6.22
C ILE A 58 -10.18 0.76 -5.80
N GLN A 59 -10.74 0.00 -6.74
CA GLN A 59 -11.26 -1.34 -6.51
C GLN A 59 -10.34 -2.40 -7.10
N VAL A 60 -9.55 -3.05 -6.25
CA VAL A 60 -8.60 -4.09 -6.64
C VAL A 60 -9.34 -5.43 -6.72
N LYS A 61 -9.83 -5.77 -7.91
CA LYS A 61 -10.58 -7.03 -8.17
C LYS A 61 -9.66 -8.20 -8.50
N GLN A 62 -8.48 -7.93 -9.04
CA GLN A 62 -7.36 -8.87 -9.11
C GLN A 62 -6.28 -8.41 -8.13
N GLU A 63 -5.74 -9.33 -7.31
CA GLU A 63 -4.69 -8.99 -6.33
C GLU A 63 -3.53 -8.22 -6.99
N LEU A 64 -3.25 -7.02 -6.46
CA LEU A 64 -2.19 -6.16 -6.95
C LEU A 64 -0.92 -6.43 -6.15
N LYS A 65 0.14 -6.87 -6.83
CA LYS A 65 1.39 -7.30 -6.21
C LYS A 65 2.55 -6.38 -6.59
N ASN A 66 3.33 -5.95 -5.61
CA ASN A 66 4.57 -5.19 -5.80
C ASN A 66 4.40 -3.95 -6.70
N HIS A 67 3.26 -3.27 -6.58
CA HIS A 67 2.98 -2.08 -7.37
C HIS A 67 3.44 -0.83 -6.63
N ASP A 68 4.13 0.05 -7.35
CA ASP A 68 4.68 1.28 -6.82
C ASP A 68 3.75 2.47 -7.13
N TRP A 69 3.06 2.98 -6.12
CA TRP A 69 2.20 4.16 -6.21
C TRP A 69 2.94 5.47 -5.95
N SER A 70 4.26 5.48 -5.77
CA SER A 70 5.02 6.69 -5.41
C SER A 70 5.03 7.78 -6.48
N ARG A 71 4.55 7.50 -7.69
CA ARG A 71 4.32 8.51 -8.74
C ARG A 71 2.90 9.10 -8.69
N ALA A 72 2.01 8.53 -7.89
CA ALA A 72 0.67 9.06 -7.69
C ALA A 72 0.61 10.00 -6.49
N PHE A 73 -0.19 11.06 -6.63
CA PHE A 73 -0.76 11.78 -5.51
C PHE A 73 -2.14 11.21 -5.21
N LEU A 74 -2.31 10.60 -4.04
CA LEU A 74 -3.55 9.97 -3.58
C LEU A 74 -4.14 10.80 -2.43
N LYS A 75 -5.27 11.46 -2.66
CA LYS A 75 -5.97 12.23 -1.63
C LYS A 75 -7.41 11.75 -1.50
N GLY A 76 -7.87 11.48 -0.28
CA GLY A 76 -9.29 11.14 -0.04
C GLY A 76 -9.73 9.82 -0.69
N CYS A 77 -8.79 8.99 -1.16
CA CYS A 77 -9.10 7.82 -1.97
C CYS A 77 -9.45 6.61 -1.11
N ARG A 78 -10.38 5.79 -1.58
CA ARG A 78 -10.79 4.55 -0.92
C ARG A 78 -10.30 3.33 -1.67
N PHE A 79 -9.49 2.51 -1.01
CA PHE A 79 -8.97 1.26 -1.54
C PHE A 79 -9.75 0.06 -1.02
N THR A 80 -10.07 -0.87 -1.92
CA THR A 80 -10.69 -2.17 -1.58
C THR A 80 -9.98 -3.31 -2.29
N GLY A 81 -10.05 -4.52 -1.73
CA GLY A 81 -9.44 -5.71 -2.32
C GLY A 81 -8.07 -6.05 -1.73
N ARG A 82 -7.29 -6.90 -2.41
CA ARG A 82 -6.02 -7.41 -1.88
C ARG A 82 -4.82 -6.71 -2.52
N LEU A 83 -3.95 -6.16 -1.66
CA LEU A 83 -2.69 -5.53 -2.05
C LEU A 83 -1.54 -6.20 -1.29
N THR A 84 -0.54 -6.65 -2.05
CA THR A 84 0.63 -7.34 -1.49
C THR A 84 1.90 -6.65 -1.96
N GLY A 85 2.78 -6.24 -1.04
CA GLY A 85 4.06 -5.63 -1.41
C GLY A 85 3.96 -4.27 -2.09
N CYS A 86 2.81 -3.58 -2.02
CA CYS A 86 2.63 -2.29 -2.68
C CYS A 86 3.23 -1.16 -1.87
N ASP A 87 3.79 -0.16 -2.55
CA ASP A 87 4.42 0.99 -1.93
C ASP A 87 3.59 2.25 -2.18
N PHE A 88 3.37 3.05 -1.13
CA PHE A 88 2.57 4.27 -1.15
C PHE A 88 3.35 5.47 -0.63
N GLY A 89 2.92 6.67 -1.04
CA GLY A 89 3.47 7.93 -0.54
C GLY A 89 4.80 8.32 -1.18
N HIS A 90 5.51 9.21 -0.51
CA HIS A 90 6.67 9.89 -1.06
C HIS A 90 7.94 9.05 -0.92
N ARG A 91 8.12 8.09 -1.84
CA ARG A 91 9.31 7.22 -1.90
C ARG A 91 10.32 7.78 -2.91
N LEU A 92 11.51 8.16 -2.43
CA LEU A 92 12.59 8.72 -3.24
C LEU A 92 12.19 10.04 -3.94
N PRO A 93 11.90 11.12 -3.19
CA PRO A 93 11.44 12.42 -3.71
C PRO A 93 12.34 13.02 -4.79
N HIS A 94 13.64 12.71 -4.75
CA HIS A 94 14.64 13.26 -5.66
C HIS A 94 14.69 12.56 -7.03
N TRP A 95 13.86 11.53 -7.25
CA TRP A 95 13.81 10.81 -8.52
C TRP A 95 12.77 11.41 -9.47
N PRO A 96 13.11 11.60 -10.76
CA PRO A 96 12.18 12.19 -11.73
C PRO A 96 10.81 11.52 -11.78
N GLY A 97 9.77 12.36 -11.71
CA GLY A 97 8.36 11.95 -11.75
C GLY A 97 7.82 11.42 -10.42
N ARG A 98 8.54 11.56 -9.31
CA ARG A 98 8.09 11.20 -7.95
C ARG A 98 7.90 12.42 -7.05
N GLU A 99 8.26 13.61 -7.52
CA GLU A 99 8.32 14.86 -6.75
C GLU A 99 6.94 15.26 -6.19
N ASN A 100 5.90 14.88 -6.93
CA ASN A 100 4.50 15.18 -6.59
C ASN A 100 3.76 13.94 -6.05
N GLY A 101 4.47 12.84 -5.81
CA GLY A 101 3.91 11.66 -5.19
C GLY A 101 3.50 11.92 -3.75
N GLY A 102 2.44 11.27 -3.28
CA GLY A 102 1.97 11.49 -1.93
C GLY A 102 0.72 10.69 -1.61
N ILE A 103 0.43 10.58 -0.32
CA ILE A 103 -0.79 9.96 0.17
C ILE A 103 -1.28 10.68 1.42
N GLU A 104 -2.55 11.05 1.42
CA GLU A 104 -3.22 11.69 2.55
C GLU A 104 -4.73 11.35 2.53
N ASP A 105 -5.36 11.32 3.71
CA ASP A 105 -6.80 11.15 3.88
C ASP A 105 -7.40 9.91 3.19
N CYS A 106 -6.61 8.87 2.96
CA CYS A 106 -7.05 7.67 2.25
C CYS A 106 -7.64 6.61 3.20
N ASP A 107 -8.63 5.87 2.69
CA ASP A 107 -9.32 4.79 3.41
C ASP A 107 -8.94 3.41 2.84
N PHE A 108 -8.31 2.59 3.68
CA PHE A 108 -7.96 1.19 3.42
C PHE A 108 -8.77 0.22 4.30
N SER A 109 -9.82 0.67 5.00
CA SER A 109 -10.53 -0.15 5.98
C SER A 109 -11.11 -1.46 5.42
N GLU A 110 -11.37 -1.49 4.11
CA GLU A 110 -11.90 -2.65 3.36
C GLU A 110 -10.86 -3.30 2.44
N ALA A 111 -9.59 -2.89 2.56
CA ALA A 111 -8.48 -3.53 1.88
C ALA A 111 -7.84 -4.59 2.78
N GLN A 112 -7.26 -5.60 2.15
CA GLN A 112 -6.35 -6.53 2.81
C GLN A 112 -4.93 -6.17 2.38
N LEU A 113 -4.08 -5.76 3.33
CA LEU A 113 -2.73 -5.28 3.06
C LEU A 113 -1.69 -6.27 3.60
N GLN A 114 -0.83 -6.79 2.75
CA GLN A 114 0.28 -7.68 3.15
C GLN A 114 1.62 -7.14 2.66
N GLY A 115 2.53 -6.83 3.59
CA GLY A 115 3.85 -6.29 3.26
C GLY A 115 3.81 -4.98 2.47
N CYS A 116 2.73 -4.20 2.59
CA CYS A 116 2.67 -2.89 1.93
C CYS A 116 3.42 -1.86 2.77
N ARG A 117 4.09 -0.91 2.13
CA ARG A 117 4.86 0.14 2.81
C ARG A 117 4.28 1.52 2.52
N PHE A 118 4.32 2.36 3.54
CA PHE A 118 3.96 3.76 3.43
C PHE A 118 5.20 4.61 3.66
N HIS A 119 5.41 5.59 2.77
CA HIS A 119 6.60 6.42 2.77
C HIS A 119 6.26 7.91 2.93
N GLY A 120 6.96 8.60 3.83
CA GLY A 120 6.97 10.06 3.92
C GLY A 120 5.60 10.70 4.09
N CYS A 121 4.65 10.02 4.72
CA CYS A 121 3.27 10.48 4.92
C CYS A 121 2.88 10.46 6.41
N ASP A 122 1.84 11.22 6.76
CA ASP A 122 1.26 11.18 8.10
C ASP A 122 0.25 10.04 8.20
N MET A 123 0.63 8.96 8.89
CA MET A 123 -0.21 7.78 9.08
C MET A 123 -1.52 8.08 9.83
N ARG A 124 -1.61 9.19 10.58
CA ARG A 124 -2.84 9.60 11.29
C ARG A 124 -3.96 10.01 10.34
N THR A 125 -3.62 10.37 9.11
CA THR A 125 -4.59 10.73 8.07
C THR A 125 -5.17 9.49 7.37
N LEU A 126 -4.56 8.32 7.56
CA LEU A 126 -4.96 7.10 6.85
C LEU A 126 -5.86 6.25 7.74
N ARG A 127 -6.96 5.76 7.16
CA ARG A 127 -7.79 4.75 7.81
C ARG A 127 -7.31 3.37 7.42
N LEU A 128 -6.63 2.69 8.34
CA LEU A 128 -6.04 1.37 8.10
C LEU A 128 -7.08 0.24 8.27
N PRO A 129 -6.87 -0.94 7.66
CA PRO A 129 -7.72 -2.09 7.90
C PRO A 129 -7.53 -2.61 9.32
N SER A 130 -8.64 -3.06 9.91
CA SER A 130 -8.61 -3.69 11.23
C SER A 130 -8.03 -5.10 11.18
N TRP A 131 -7.86 -5.74 12.34
CA TRP A 131 -7.60 -7.16 12.48
C TRP A 131 -8.49 -7.97 11.53
N PRO A 132 -7.94 -8.92 10.74
CA PRO A 132 -6.63 -9.56 10.87
C PRO A 132 -5.45 -8.86 10.17
N CYS A 133 -5.62 -7.63 9.69
CA CYS A 133 -4.48 -6.81 9.30
C CYS A 133 -3.90 -6.10 10.51
N PHE A 134 -2.60 -5.83 10.48
CA PHE A 134 -1.93 -4.97 11.44
C PHE A 134 -0.83 -4.17 10.76
N THR A 135 -0.45 -3.04 11.35
CA THR A 135 0.55 -2.13 10.80
C THR A 135 1.57 -1.77 11.86
N LEU A 136 2.85 -1.98 11.56
CA LEU A 136 3.96 -1.52 12.37
C LEU A 136 4.25 -0.06 11.99
N LEU A 137 4.10 0.86 12.95
CA LEU A 137 4.49 2.26 12.81
C LEU A 137 5.96 2.45 13.18
N ASP A 138 6.64 3.36 12.48
CA ASP A 138 8.07 3.62 12.63
C ASP A 138 8.93 2.33 12.72
N PRO A 139 8.83 1.44 11.71
CA PRO A 139 9.50 0.14 11.73
C PRO A 139 11.04 0.25 11.85
N ILE A 140 11.62 1.35 11.35
CA ILE A 140 13.06 1.61 11.41
C ILE A 140 13.46 2.02 12.83
N GLY A 141 12.79 3.01 13.43
CA GLY A 141 13.09 3.47 14.79
C GLY A 141 12.77 2.42 15.86
N LYS A 142 11.81 1.54 15.61
CA LYS A 142 11.41 0.43 16.48
C LYS A 142 12.12 -0.90 16.19
N SER A 143 13.05 -0.91 15.24
CA SER A 143 13.74 -2.13 14.78
C SER A 143 14.42 -2.89 15.92
N GLN A 144 15.13 -2.21 16.82
CA GLN A 144 15.82 -2.86 17.94
C GLN A 144 14.83 -3.56 18.88
N GLU A 145 13.73 -2.88 19.22
CA GLU A 145 12.67 -3.43 20.07
C GLU A 145 12.04 -4.65 19.39
N LEU A 146 11.63 -4.52 18.12
CA LEU A 146 11.04 -5.59 17.33
C LEU A 146 11.94 -6.83 17.21
N ASN A 147 13.25 -6.64 17.01
CA ASN A 147 14.22 -7.73 16.92
C ASN A 147 14.50 -8.42 18.26
N SER A 148 14.21 -7.77 19.39
CA SER A 148 14.40 -8.35 20.72
C SER A 148 13.25 -9.26 21.18
N LEU A 149 12.09 -9.17 20.53
CA LEU A 149 10.89 -9.91 20.90
C LEU A 149 10.99 -11.40 20.56
N LYS A 150 10.36 -12.23 21.39
CA LYS A 150 10.14 -13.65 21.08
C LYS A 150 8.92 -13.82 20.18
N TRP A 151 9.16 -13.78 18.88
CA TRP A 151 8.14 -14.03 17.87
C TRP A 151 7.75 -15.51 17.78
N PRO A 152 6.47 -15.84 17.56
CA PRO A 152 6.03 -17.22 17.44
C PRO A 152 6.41 -17.82 16.08
N GLY A 153 6.74 -19.12 16.08
CA GLY A 153 7.27 -19.81 14.90
C GLY A 153 8.50 -19.10 14.32
N ARG A 154 8.50 -18.88 13.01
CA ARG A 154 9.56 -18.13 12.29
C ARG A 154 9.17 -16.69 11.95
N SER A 155 8.16 -16.14 12.62
CA SER A 155 7.59 -14.83 12.23
C SER A 155 8.52 -13.64 12.49
N HIS A 156 9.60 -13.79 13.28
CA HIS A 156 10.66 -12.79 13.40
C HIS A 156 11.21 -12.33 12.03
N ILE A 157 11.15 -13.19 11.01
CA ILE A 157 11.60 -12.86 9.63
C ILE A 157 10.89 -11.62 9.08
N ILE A 158 9.68 -11.28 9.52
CA ILE A 158 8.98 -10.09 9.03
C ILE A 158 9.55 -8.78 9.58
N VAL A 159 10.30 -8.84 10.68
CA VAL A 159 10.89 -7.67 11.35
C VAL A 159 12.40 -7.57 11.21
N VAL A 160 13.06 -8.67 10.82
CA VAL A 160 14.49 -8.67 10.52
C VAL A 160 14.75 -7.76 9.31
N GLY A 161 15.71 -6.84 9.46
CA GLY A 161 16.14 -5.94 8.40
C GLY A 161 15.23 -4.75 8.18
N LEU A 162 14.23 -4.50 9.03
CA LEU A 162 13.41 -3.28 8.95
C LEU A 162 14.25 -2.00 9.12
N ASP A 163 15.39 -2.08 9.81
CA ASP A 163 16.40 -1.01 9.92
C ASP A 163 17.07 -0.66 8.58
N THR A 164 16.99 -1.56 7.59
CA THR A 164 17.56 -1.37 6.25
C THR A 164 16.55 -0.90 5.20
N GLU A 165 15.28 -0.74 5.60
CA GLU A 165 14.27 -0.16 4.72
C GLU A 165 14.64 1.30 4.36
N PRO A 166 14.13 1.84 3.23
CA PRO A 166 14.37 3.23 2.86
C PRO A 166 14.00 4.17 4.03
N PRO A 167 14.82 5.20 4.36
CA PRO A 167 14.56 6.09 5.50
C PRO A 167 13.21 6.81 5.47
N SER A 168 12.58 6.90 4.30
CA SER A 168 11.22 7.44 4.18
C SER A 168 10.13 6.51 4.70
N THR A 169 10.43 5.25 5.04
CA THR A 169 9.42 4.24 5.42
C THR A 169 8.89 4.52 6.82
N VAL A 170 7.63 4.94 6.89
CA VAL A 170 6.96 5.30 8.15
C VAL A 170 6.04 4.20 8.69
N ALA A 171 5.65 3.25 7.84
CA ALA A 171 4.86 2.10 8.25
C ALA A 171 4.98 0.90 7.30
N VAL A 172 4.82 -0.31 7.85
CA VAL A 172 4.67 -1.56 7.08
C VAL A 172 3.46 -2.34 7.57
N THR A 173 2.63 -2.82 6.64
CA THR A 173 1.42 -3.58 6.97
C THR A 173 1.63 -5.08 6.80
N TYR A 174 0.85 -5.87 7.52
CA TYR A 174 0.83 -7.32 7.41
C TYR A 174 -0.58 -7.86 7.59
N HIS A 175 -0.84 -9.02 6.99
CA HIS A 175 -2.05 -9.79 7.17
C HIS A 175 -1.71 -11.05 7.98
N ALA A 176 -2.18 -11.14 9.21
CA ALA A 176 -1.77 -12.16 10.17
C ALA A 176 -1.95 -13.60 9.66
N PRO A 177 -3.07 -14.00 9.01
CA PRO A 177 -3.20 -15.33 8.40
C PRO A 177 -2.15 -15.64 7.34
N THR A 178 -1.72 -14.64 6.56
CA THR A 178 -0.65 -14.82 5.56
C THR A 178 0.69 -15.06 6.23
N VAL A 179 1.01 -14.28 7.27
CA VAL A 179 2.23 -14.43 8.07
C VAL A 179 2.23 -15.79 8.78
N ALA A 180 1.14 -16.13 9.47
CA ALA A 180 0.94 -17.37 10.20
C ALA A 180 1.20 -18.60 9.32
N LYS A 181 0.52 -18.66 8.16
CA LYS A 181 0.69 -19.74 7.18
C LYS A 181 2.14 -19.85 6.68
N ARG A 182 2.79 -18.72 6.41
CA ARG A 182 4.16 -18.71 5.84
C ARG A 182 5.22 -19.14 6.86
N TYR A 183 5.04 -18.78 8.12
CA TYR A 183 6.09 -18.92 9.14
C TYR A 183 5.80 -19.97 10.22
N GLY A 184 4.69 -20.69 10.11
CA GLY A 184 4.36 -21.81 11.00
C GLY A 184 3.99 -21.34 12.40
N THR A 185 2.99 -20.47 12.49
CA THR A 185 2.38 -19.95 13.73
C THR A 185 0.87 -19.74 13.48
N THR A 186 0.13 -19.20 14.44
CA THR A 186 -1.28 -18.83 14.29
C THR A 186 -1.49 -17.31 14.32
N PRO A 187 -2.60 -16.80 13.75
CA PRO A 187 -2.97 -15.39 13.92
C PRO A 187 -3.07 -14.97 15.40
N GLU A 188 -3.58 -15.84 16.27
CA GLU A 188 -3.77 -15.56 17.70
C GLU A 188 -2.44 -15.41 18.44
N GLU A 189 -1.46 -16.27 18.13
CA GLU A 189 -0.10 -16.16 18.67
C GLU A 189 0.58 -14.87 18.21
N LEU A 190 0.40 -14.48 16.95
CA LEU A 190 0.90 -13.20 16.43
C LEU A 190 0.22 -12.04 17.16
N LYS A 191 -1.11 -12.09 17.31
CA LYS A 191 -1.89 -11.08 18.01
C LYS A 191 -1.32 -10.86 19.41
N ALA A 192 -1.14 -11.93 20.19
CA ALA A 192 -0.63 -11.88 21.56
C ALA A 192 0.75 -11.20 21.72
N VAL A 193 1.57 -11.15 20.67
CA VAL A 193 2.82 -10.37 20.65
C VAL A 193 2.54 -8.91 20.32
N ILE A 194 1.80 -8.65 19.23
CA ILE A 194 1.62 -7.29 18.72
C ILE A 194 0.72 -6.40 19.60
N GLU A 195 -0.24 -6.96 20.34
CA GLU A 195 -1.11 -6.17 21.24
C GLU A 195 -0.34 -5.53 22.40
N LYS A 196 0.91 -5.97 22.64
CA LYS A 196 1.79 -5.42 23.67
C LYS A 196 2.61 -4.23 23.18
N LEU A 197 2.53 -3.90 21.89
CA LEU A 197 3.35 -2.88 21.24
C LEU A 197 2.50 -1.65 20.97
N ASP A 198 2.87 -0.51 21.56
CA ASP A 198 2.13 0.75 21.45
C ASP A 198 2.22 1.40 20.06
N PHE A 199 3.19 0.95 19.25
CA PHE A 199 3.43 1.39 17.87
C PHE A 199 2.81 0.44 16.83
N VAL A 200 1.92 -0.48 17.23
CA VAL A 200 1.18 -1.35 16.31
C VAL A 200 -0.30 -1.02 16.33
N VAL A 201 -0.89 -0.89 15.13
CA VAL A 201 -2.32 -0.59 14.95
C VAL A 201 -3.02 -1.69 14.16
N TYR A 202 -4.25 -2.03 14.56
CA TYR A 202 -5.12 -3.07 14.00
C TYR A 202 -6.57 -2.88 14.47
#